data_AF-A0A7S0I957-F1
#
_entry.id   AF-A0A7S0I957-F1
#
_cell.length_a   1.000
_cell.length_b   1.000
_cell.length_c   1.000
_cell.angle_alpha   90.00
_cell.angle_beta   90.00
_cell.angle_gamma   90.00
#
_symmetry.space_group_name_H-M   'P 1'
#
loop_
_entity.id
_entity.type
_entity.pdbx_description
1 polymer ?
#
loop_
_entity_poly.entity_id
_entity_poly.type
_entity_poly.pdbx_seq_one_letter_code
_entity_poly.pdbx_strand_id
1 'polypeptide(L)'
;MATINEMSTSYESFFQDMFFNLKYGFLDGKLRGYVGDLLDDADYVILAECETLDDVVSYLSATERSKISNYGATHSHPSALVEMCLKSFVSDFNTLRSLAPEPLLTFLNYLTYGYMIDNVLLILAGILHGRDAQELIEKCHPLGMFDSIVTLPVATNIPDLYKLVLVDTPLASYFDDCMTINLDELNIELLRNTVYKVGTSNTKLLWFEVKEHFVKLRWVRPT
;
A
#
# COMPACT_ATOMS: atom_id res chain seq x y z
N MET A 1 -41.57 8.29 -12.43
CA MET A 1 -40.76 7.47 -11.51
C MET A 1 -39.26 7.71 -11.68
N ALA A 2 -38.73 7.92 -12.90
CA ALA A 2 -37.32 8.30 -13.10
C ALA A 2 -36.90 9.61 -12.41
N THR A 3 -37.75 10.64 -12.46
CA THR A 3 -37.48 11.98 -11.89
C THR A 3 -37.44 12.03 -10.35
N ILE A 4 -38.10 11.10 -9.66
CA ILE A 4 -38.09 11.04 -8.18
C ILE A 4 -36.79 10.38 -7.70
N ASN A 5 -36.33 9.34 -8.41
CA ASN A 5 -35.04 8.71 -8.14
C ASN A 5 -33.89 9.68 -8.40
N GLU A 6 -33.91 10.41 -9.52
CA GLU A 6 -32.86 11.41 -9.82
C GLU A 6 -32.81 12.56 -8.81
N MET A 7 -33.97 13.03 -8.32
CA MET A 7 -34.01 13.99 -7.21
C MET A 7 -33.45 13.39 -5.92
N SER A 8 -33.85 12.16 -5.56
CA SER A 8 -33.36 11.45 -4.38
C SER A 8 -31.83 11.32 -4.37
N THR A 9 -31.23 10.90 -5.49
CA THR A 9 -29.77 10.76 -5.63
C THR A 9 -29.06 12.12 -5.54
N SER A 10 -29.66 13.17 -6.09
CA SER A 10 -29.13 14.54 -6.00
C SER A 10 -29.07 15.04 -4.56
N TYR A 11 -30.14 14.83 -3.78
CA TYR A 11 -30.16 15.19 -2.36
C TYR A 11 -29.15 14.37 -1.54
N GLU A 12 -29.06 13.06 -1.76
CA GLU A 12 -28.03 12.23 -1.08
C GLU A 12 -26.61 12.71 -1.38
N SER A 13 -26.31 13.07 -2.64
CA SER A 13 -25.00 13.61 -3.01
C SER A 13 -24.68 14.95 -2.33
N PHE A 14 -25.69 15.82 -2.17
CA PHE A 14 -25.55 17.10 -1.51
C PHE A 14 -25.33 16.95 0.00
N PHE A 15 -26.05 16.03 0.66
CA PHE A 15 -25.82 15.72 2.06
C PHE A 15 -24.45 15.08 2.29
N GLN A 16 -23.98 14.21 1.38
CA GLN A 16 -22.63 13.62 1.46
C GLN A 16 -21.53 14.68 1.41
N ASP A 17 -21.64 15.69 0.55
CA ASP A 17 -20.67 16.80 0.50
C ASP A 17 -20.65 17.60 1.81
N MET A 18 -21.80 17.80 2.44
CA MET A 18 -21.91 18.57 3.68
C MET A 18 -21.30 17.83 4.88
N PHE A 19 -21.43 16.49 4.92
CA PHE A 19 -20.85 15.64 5.97
C PHE A 19 -19.43 15.14 5.65
N PHE A 20 -18.91 15.43 4.45
CA PHE A 20 -17.57 15.03 4.04
C PHE A 20 -16.52 15.57 5.00
N ASN A 21 -16.52 16.87 5.27
CA ASN A 21 -15.53 17.48 6.17
C ASN A 21 -15.66 16.99 7.62
N LEU A 22 -16.87 16.60 8.05
CA LEU A 22 -17.10 16.03 9.36
C LEU A 22 -16.43 14.65 9.51
N LYS A 23 -16.44 13.83 8.45
CA LYS A 23 -15.90 12.47 8.46
C LYS A 23 -14.44 12.37 8.00
N TYR A 24 -14.05 13.17 7.02
CA TYR A 24 -12.78 13.05 6.30
C TYR A 24 -11.94 14.33 6.32
N GLY A 25 -12.44 15.46 6.84
CA GLY A 25 -11.72 16.74 6.77
C GLY A 25 -10.34 16.70 7.44
N PHE A 26 -10.21 15.99 8.56
CA PHE A 26 -8.92 15.78 9.21
C PHE A 26 -7.94 14.97 8.32
N LEU A 27 -8.43 13.89 7.70
CA LEU A 27 -7.61 13.04 6.83
C LEU A 27 -7.25 13.75 5.53
N ASP A 28 -8.17 14.51 4.94
CA ASP A 28 -7.93 15.33 3.76
C ASP A 28 -6.87 16.41 4.04
N GLY A 29 -6.98 17.11 5.17
CA GLY A 29 -5.97 18.08 5.60
C GLY A 29 -4.59 17.44 5.79
N LYS A 30 -4.53 16.26 6.41
CA LYS A 30 -3.29 15.52 6.59
C LYS A 30 -2.69 15.03 5.26
N LEU A 31 -3.51 14.52 4.35
CA LEU A 31 -3.12 14.13 2.99
C LEU A 31 -2.58 15.31 2.19
N ARG A 32 -3.23 16.47 2.27
CA ARG A 32 -2.76 17.70 1.63
C ARG A 32 -1.42 18.15 2.18
N GLY A 33 -1.19 17.98 3.48
CA GLY A 33 0.14 18.16 4.08
C GLY A 33 1.18 17.26 3.41
N TYR A 34 0.93 15.95 3.34
CA TYR A 34 1.83 15.01 2.66
C TYR A 34 2.07 15.32 1.17
N VAL A 35 1.06 15.85 0.46
CA VAL A 35 1.21 16.29 -0.94
C VAL A 35 2.05 17.57 -1.05
N GLY A 36 1.93 18.47 -0.07
CA GLY A 36 2.77 19.66 0.05
C GLY A 36 4.23 19.32 0.30
N ASP A 37 4.51 18.20 0.96
CA ASP A 37 5.87 17.71 1.26
C ASP A 37 6.54 16.98 0.08
N LEU A 38 5.85 16.87 -1.06
CA LEU A 38 6.42 16.31 -2.28
C LEU A 38 7.44 17.27 -2.89
N LEU A 39 8.57 16.72 -3.34
CA LEU A 39 9.61 17.50 -4.02
C LEU A 39 9.03 18.20 -5.24
N ASP A 40 9.40 19.46 -5.40
CA ASP A 40 9.08 20.24 -6.57
C ASP A 40 10.24 20.25 -7.56
N ASP A 41 10.01 20.78 -8.76
CA ASP A 41 11.02 20.84 -9.82
C ASP A 41 12.30 21.56 -9.34
N ALA A 42 12.16 22.60 -8.51
CA ALA A 42 13.29 23.32 -7.92
C ALA A 42 14.14 22.44 -6.98
N ASP A 43 13.51 21.56 -6.21
CA ASP A 43 14.23 20.63 -5.33
C ASP A 43 15.05 19.61 -6.13
N TYR A 44 14.48 19.12 -7.24
CA TYR A 44 15.19 18.18 -8.12
C TYR A 44 16.41 18.81 -8.79
N VAL A 45 16.37 20.11 -9.11
CA VAL A 45 17.54 20.84 -9.62
C VAL A 45 18.67 20.87 -8.59
N ILE A 46 18.36 21.17 -7.33
CA ILE A 46 19.35 21.21 -6.24
C ILE A 46 19.91 19.81 -5.96
N LEU A 47 19.05 18.79 -5.95
CA LEU A 47 19.47 17.40 -5.76
C LEU A 47 20.39 16.89 -6.88
N ALA A 48 20.22 17.39 -8.12
CA ALA A 48 21.07 17.02 -9.24
C ALA A 48 22.48 17.64 -9.17
N GLU A 49 22.64 18.74 -8.44
CA GLU A 49 23.91 19.41 -8.22
C GLU A 49 24.71 18.85 -7.02
N CYS A 50 24.09 17.99 -6.20
CA CYS A 50 24.74 17.37 -5.05
C CYS A 50 25.85 16.39 -5.50
N GLU A 51 27.06 16.54 -4.95
CA GLU A 51 28.22 15.70 -5.33
C GLU A 51 28.32 14.43 -4.47
N THR A 52 27.83 14.47 -3.23
CA THR A 52 27.90 13.36 -2.29
C THR A 52 26.53 12.96 -1.74
N LEU A 53 26.44 11.73 -1.23
CA LEU A 53 25.23 11.23 -0.59
C LEU A 53 24.90 12.01 0.71
N ASP A 54 25.92 12.52 1.40
CA ASP A 54 25.77 13.32 2.60
C ASP A 54 25.14 14.69 2.29
N ASP A 55 25.46 15.28 1.13
CA ASP A 55 24.83 16.53 0.67
C ASP A 55 23.34 16.33 0.41
N VAL A 56 22.97 15.23 -0.24
CA VAL A 56 21.58 14.84 -0.48
C VAL A 56 20.84 14.65 0.84
N VAL A 57 21.44 13.94 1.80
CA VAL A 57 20.83 13.67 3.10
C VAL A 57 20.67 14.96 3.91
N SER A 58 21.66 15.84 3.87
CA SER A 58 21.63 17.15 4.52
C SER A 58 20.50 18.02 3.98
N TYR A 59 20.38 18.11 2.64
CA TYR A 59 19.30 18.83 1.98
C TYR A 59 17.93 18.28 2.36
N LEU A 60 17.74 16.96 2.24
CA LEU A 60 16.47 16.30 2.57
C LEU A 60 16.11 16.44 4.05
N SER A 61 17.09 16.40 4.94
CA SER A 61 16.86 16.57 6.39
C SER A 61 16.44 17.98 6.77
N ALA A 62 16.85 18.99 5.99
CA ALA A 62 16.48 20.39 6.19
C ALA A 62 15.02 20.67 5.77
N THR A 63 14.50 19.98 4.76
CA THR A 63 13.11 20.13 4.24
C THR A 63 12.05 19.45 5.13
N GLU A 64 12.26 19.39 6.45
CA GLU A 64 11.38 18.75 7.45
C GLU A 64 11.18 17.23 7.33
N ARG A 65 11.96 16.52 6.52
CA ARG A 65 12.05 15.04 6.56
C ARG A 65 12.91 14.56 7.73
N SER A 66 12.61 15.07 8.92
CA SER A 66 13.20 14.74 10.23
C SER A 66 13.37 13.24 10.50
N LYS A 67 12.62 12.40 9.79
CA LYS A 67 12.64 10.93 9.85
C LYS A 67 13.85 10.29 9.15
N ILE A 68 14.60 11.04 8.33
CA ILE A 68 15.82 10.59 7.63
C ILE A 68 17.11 11.04 8.34
N SER A 69 16.99 11.90 9.37
CA SER A 69 18.11 12.50 10.11
C SER A 69 19.10 11.50 10.74
N ASN A 70 18.67 10.26 10.99
CA ASN A 70 19.51 9.20 11.56
C ASN A 70 20.37 8.43 10.54
N TYR A 71 20.29 8.78 9.25
CA TYR A 71 21.00 8.08 8.17
C TYR A 71 22.52 8.03 8.41
N GLY A 72 23.14 9.17 8.76
CA GLY A 72 24.59 9.29 8.94
C GLY A 72 25.19 8.57 10.15
N ALA A 73 24.38 8.05 11.07
CA ALA A 73 24.88 7.34 12.26
C ALA A 73 25.07 5.82 12.04
N THR A 74 24.48 5.24 10.98
CA THR A 74 24.34 3.78 10.88
C THR A 74 24.57 3.19 9.48
N HIS A 75 24.49 3.97 8.39
CA HIS A 75 24.54 3.40 7.04
C HIS A 75 25.26 4.30 6.03
N SER A 76 26.11 3.71 5.17
CA SER A 76 26.89 4.43 4.14
C SER A 76 26.47 4.10 2.69
N HIS A 77 25.50 3.20 2.52
CA HIS A 77 25.05 2.75 1.19
C HIS A 77 23.73 3.43 0.77
N PRO A 78 23.56 3.78 -0.52
CA PRO A 78 22.32 4.38 -1.04
C PRO A 78 21.07 3.53 -0.80
N SER A 79 21.20 2.20 -0.73
CA SER A 79 20.09 1.29 -0.46
C SER A 79 19.44 1.53 0.90
N ALA A 80 20.23 1.87 1.92
CA ALA A 80 19.72 2.15 3.25
C ALA A 80 18.91 3.46 3.29
N LEU A 81 19.26 4.44 2.44
CA LEU A 81 18.51 5.70 2.34
C LEU A 81 17.12 5.42 1.78
N VAL A 82 17.05 4.62 0.72
CA VAL A 82 15.79 4.18 0.11
C VAL A 82 14.94 3.42 1.12
N GLU A 83 15.54 2.50 1.88
CA GLU A 83 14.82 1.72 2.90
C GLU A 83 14.26 2.60 4.03
N MET A 84 15.03 3.60 4.49
CA MET A 84 14.55 4.55 5.49
C MET A 84 13.40 5.41 4.96
N CYS A 85 13.51 5.92 3.74
CA CYS A 85 12.43 6.65 3.07
C CYS A 85 11.17 5.80 2.94
N LEU A 86 11.32 4.53 2.55
CA LEU A 86 10.22 3.57 2.43
C LEU A 86 9.57 3.32 3.80
N LYS A 87 10.36 3.07 4.84
CA LYS A 87 9.88 2.87 6.22
C LYS A 87 9.12 4.09 6.74
N SER A 88 9.63 5.29 6.48
CA SER A 88 8.95 6.55 6.82
C SER A 88 7.60 6.65 6.11
N PHE A 89 7.57 6.41 4.80
CA PHE A 89 6.34 6.43 4.00
C PHE A 89 5.31 5.41 4.50
N VAL A 90 5.74 4.18 4.80
CA VAL A 90 4.87 3.13 5.36
C VAL A 90 4.30 3.55 6.71
N SER A 91 5.10 4.19 7.56
CA SER A 91 4.64 4.70 8.86
C SER A 91 3.54 5.77 8.68
N ASP A 92 3.72 6.70 7.75
CA ASP A 92 2.73 7.71 7.40
C ASP A 92 1.44 7.10 6.84
N PHE A 93 1.58 6.13 5.92
CA PHE A 93 0.46 5.38 5.36
C PHE A 93 -0.33 4.62 6.44
N ASN A 94 0.37 3.92 7.34
CA ASN A 94 -0.27 3.18 8.45
C ASN A 94 -0.98 4.11 9.43
N THR A 95 -0.41 5.28 9.69
CA THR A 95 -1.05 6.30 10.53
C THR A 95 -2.30 6.87 9.86
N LEU A 96 -2.30 7.01 8.54
CA LEU A 96 -3.49 7.42 7.80
C LEU A 96 -4.56 6.33 7.86
N ARG A 97 -4.16 5.08 7.66
CA ARG A 97 -5.04 3.90 7.71
C ARG A 97 -5.69 3.72 9.08
N SER A 98 -4.95 3.91 10.18
CA SER A 98 -5.50 3.76 11.54
C SER A 98 -6.53 4.83 11.91
N LEU A 99 -6.53 5.96 11.20
CA LEU A 99 -7.45 7.07 11.40
C LEU A 99 -8.60 7.08 10.37
N ALA A 100 -8.54 6.22 9.35
CA ALA A 100 -9.53 6.15 8.29
C ALA A 100 -10.81 5.44 8.75
N PRO A 101 -12.00 6.07 8.63
CA PRO A 101 -13.27 5.38 8.82
C PRO A 101 -13.69 4.64 7.55
N GLU A 102 -14.65 3.72 7.66
CA GLU A 102 -15.26 3.09 6.49
C GLU A 102 -16.07 4.10 5.65
N PRO A 103 -16.06 3.99 4.30
CA PRO A 103 -15.42 2.96 3.46
C PRO A 103 -13.95 3.23 3.08
N LEU A 104 -13.35 4.33 3.54
CA LEU A 104 -11.98 4.70 3.17
C LEU A 104 -10.96 3.68 3.70
N LEU A 105 -11.17 3.13 4.89
CA LEU A 105 -10.33 2.08 5.44
C LEU A 105 -10.26 0.86 4.51
N THR A 106 -11.42 0.38 4.06
CA THR A 106 -11.51 -0.71 3.08
C THR A 106 -10.68 -0.39 1.83
N PHE A 107 -10.87 0.80 1.24
CA PHE A 107 -10.08 1.23 0.08
C PHE A 107 -8.56 1.20 0.32
N LEU A 108 -8.09 1.72 1.46
CA LEU A 108 -6.67 1.70 1.81
C LEU A 108 -6.14 0.28 2.02
N ASN A 109 -6.96 -0.63 2.56
CA ASN A 109 -6.60 -2.04 2.69
C ASN A 109 -6.39 -2.68 1.31
N TYR A 110 -7.24 -2.38 0.32
CA TYR A 110 -7.06 -2.88 -1.04
C TYR A 110 -5.74 -2.45 -1.69
N LEU A 111 -5.22 -1.26 -1.36
CA LEU A 111 -3.90 -0.83 -1.83
C LEU A 111 -2.76 -1.70 -1.26
N THR A 112 -2.95 -2.27 -0.06
CA THR A 112 -1.95 -3.14 0.57
C THR A 112 -1.98 -4.57 0.07
N TYR A 113 -3.11 -5.05 -0.47
CA TYR A 113 -3.26 -6.45 -0.88
C TYR A 113 -2.27 -6.86 -1.97
N GLY A 114 -1.97 -5.98 -2.93
CA GLY A 114 -0.94 -6.26 -3.94
C GLY A 114 0.42 -6.59 -3.32
N TYR A 115 0.86 -5.79 -2.34
CA TYR A 115 2.10 -6.04 -1.61
C TYR A 115 2.04 -7.29 -0.74
N MET A 116 0.88 -7.60 -0.14
CA MET A 116 0.71 -8.85 0.62
C MET A 116 0.83 -10.08 -0.29
N ILE A 117 0.25 -10.03 -1.49
CA ILE A 117 0.34 -11.09 -2.48
C ILE A 117 1.79 -11.29 -2.91
N ASP A 118 2.51 -10.21 -3.21
CA ASP A 118 3.93 -10.28 -3.58
C ASP A 118 4.78 -10.88 -2.47
N ASN A 119 4.55 -10.52 -1.21
CA ASN A 119 5.27 -11.07 -0.07
C ASN A 119 5.00 -12.57 0.10
N VAL A 120 3.73 -13.00 -0.02
CA VAL A 120 3.37 -14.43 0.01
C VAL A 120 4.07 -15.19 -1.11
N LEU A 121 4.04 -14.67 -2.34
CA LEU A 121 4.69 -15.29 -3.50
C LEU A 121 6.22 -15.35 -3.33
N LEU A 122 6.84 -14.29 -2.82
CA LEU A 122 8.27 -14.22 -2.55
C LEU A 122 8.70 -15.31 -1.56
N ILE A 123 7.96 -15.44 -0.47
CA ILE A 123 8.24 -16.43 0.58
C ILE A 123 8.06 -17.85 0.02
N LEU A 124 6.93 -18.13 -0.64
CA LEU A 124 6.66 -19.45 -1.23
C LEU A 124 7.73 -19.88 -2.24
N ALA A 125 8.11 -18.99 -3.15
CA ALA A 125 9.18 -19.27 -4.11
C ALA A 125 10.53 -19.50 -3.39
N GLY A 126 10.85 -18.67 -2.40
CA GLY A 126 12.10 -18.80 -1.64
C GLY A 126 12.23 -20.13 -0.89
N ILE A 127 11.15 -20.60 -0.27
CA ILE A 127 11.12 -21.88 0.45
C ILE A 127 11.22 -23.05 -0.53
N LEU A 128 10.57 -22.97 -1.69
CA LEU A 128 10.69 -23.99 -2.74
C LEU A 128 12.14 -24.18 -3.18
N HIS A 129 12.93 -23.10 -3.20
CA HIS A 129 14.36 -23.13 -3.49
C HIS A 129 15.26 -23.42 -2.27
N GLY A 130 14.68 -23.71 -1.10
CA GLY A 130 15.42 -24.03 0.12
C GLY A 130 16.14 -22.84 0.78
N ARG A 131 15.66 -21.61 0.55
CA ARG A 131 16.18 -20.41 1.24
C ARG A 131 15.64 -20.31 2.66
N ASP A 132 16.40 -19.63 3.51
CA ASP A 132 15.99 -19.39 4.89
C ASP A 132 14.80 -18.42 4.97
N ALA A 133 13.85 -18.76 5.83
CA ALA A 133 12.63 -17.99 6.00
C ALA A 133 12.87 -16.59 6.58
N GLN A 134 13.82 -16.44 7.51
CA GLN A 134 14.11 -15.15 8.13
C GLN A 134 14.71 -14.18 7.10
N GLU A 135 15.61 -14.68 6.25
CA GLU A 135 16.19 -13.89 5.15
C GLU A 135 15.12 -13.43 4.14
N LEU A 136 14.11 -14.26 3.87
CA LEU A 136 13.01 -13.90 2.98
C LEU A 136 12.09 -12.85 3.59
N ILE A 137 11.83 -12.94 4.90
CA ILE A 137 11.00 -11.97 5.64
C ILE A 137 11.66 -10.60 5.65
N GLU A 138 12.98 -10.52 5.83
CA GLU A 138 13.73 -9.25 5.76
C GLU A 138 13.64 -8.57 4.40
N LYS A 139 13.42 -9.35 3.33
CA LYS A 139 13.24 -8.85 1.95
C LYS A 139 11.78 -8.53 1.59
N CYS A 140 10.84 -8.80 2.48
CA CYS A 140 9.43 -8.52 2.24
C CYS A 140 9.14 -7.01 2.25
N HIS A 141 8.17 -6.60 1.44
CA HIS A 141 7.76 -5.21 1.38
C HIS A 141 6.96 -4.83 2.64
N PRO A 142 7.31 -3.74 3.36
CA PRO A 142 6.72 -3.40 4.64
C PRO A 142 5.22 -3.06 4.59
N LEU A 143 4.69 -2.61 3.43
CA LEU A 143 3.22 -2.42 3.25
C LEU A 143 2.43 -3.74 3.21
N GLY A 144 3.07 -4.85 2.86
CA GLY A 144 2.44 -6.16 2.73
C GLY A 144 2.67 -7.07 3.94
N MET A 145 3.18 -6.54 5.05
CA MET A 145 3.43 -7.30 6.27
C MET A 145 2.12 -7.51 7.05
N PHE A 146 1.95 -8.72 7.58
CA PHE A 146 0.81 -9.11 8.42
C PHE A 146 1.25 -10.14 9.46
N ASP A 147 0.47 -10.30 10.53
CA ASP A 147 0.90 -11.05 11.72
C ASP A 147 1.26 -12.52 11.43
N SER A 148 0.49 -13.19 10.56
CA SER A 148 0.69 -14.59 10.18
C SER A 148 1.75 -14.79 9.08
N ILE A 149 2.52 -13.77 8.69
CA ILE A 149 3.52 -13.92 7.61
C ILE A 149 4.65 -14.88 8.00
N VAL A 150 4.97 -14.94 9.30
CA VAL A 150 6.04 -15.80 9.84
C VAL A 150 5.68 -17.29 9.83
N THR A 151 4.40 -17.64 9.67
CA THR A 151 3.92 -19.03 9.61
C THR A 151 3.80 -19.57 8.19
N LEU A 152 3.89 -18.69 7.17
CA LEU A 152 3.93 -19.09 5.75
C LEU A 152 4.96 -20.18 5.45
N PRO A 153 6.18 -20.17 6.04
CA PRO A 153 7.20 -21.16 5.69
C PRO A 153 6.91 -22.60 6.09
N VAL A 154 5.90 -22.80 6.94
CA VAL A 154 5.48 -24.14 7.36
C VAL A 154 4.60 -24.81 6.31
N ALA A 155 3.99 -24.03 5.40
CA ALA A 155 3.08 -24.56 4.40
C ALA A 155 3.84 -25.23 3.25
N THR A 156 3.53 -26.50 2.99
CA THR A 156 4.12 -27.31 1.91
C THR A 156 3.24 -27.41 0.67
N ASN A 157 1.93 -27.10 0.79
CA ASN A 157 0.94 -27.18 -0.29
C ASN A 157 -0.01 -25.96 -0.24
N ILE A 158 -0.67 -25.62 -1.36
CA ILE A 158 -1.68 -24.53 -1.41
C ILE A 158 -2.81 -24.72 -0.38
N PRO A 159 -3.38 -25.93 -0.19
CA PRO A 159 -4.44 -26.12 0.82
C PRO A 159 -3.96 -25.89 2.26
N ASP A 160 -2.71 -26.22 2.55
CA ASP A 160 -2.12 -26.00 3.89
C ASP A 160 -1.82 -24.50 4.09
N LEU A 161 -1.29 -23.84 3.05
CA LEU A 161 -1.13 -22.38 3.01
C LEU A 161 -2.46 -21.67 3.26
N TYR A 162 -3.53 -22.14 2.62
CA TYR A 162 -4.85 -21.55 2.77
C TYR A 162 -5.35 -21.65 4.22
N LYS A 163 -5.24 -22.84 4.81
CA LYS A 163 -5.71 -23.10 6.19
C LYS A 163 -4.86 -22.43 7.26
N LEU A 164 -3.55 -22.37 7.07
CA LEU A 164 -2.61 -21.87 8.07
C LEU A 164 -2.51 -20.35 8.08
N VAL A 165 -2.66 -19.72 6.91
CA VAL A 165 -2.37 -18.30 6.77
C VAL A 165 -3.49 -17.54 6.07
N LEU A 166 -3.97 -18.02 4.92
CA LEU A 166 -4.84 -17.20 4.10
C LEU A 166 -6.25 -17.04 4.69
N VAL A 167 -6.75 -18.01 5.46
CA VAL A 167 -8.10 -17.98 6.04
C VAL A 167 -8.35 -16.78 6.95
N ASP A 168 -7.31 -16.31 7.65
CA ASP A 168 -7.38 -15.16 8.55
C ASP A 168 -7.09 -13.84 7.83
N THR A 169 -6.82 -13.89 6.53
CA THR A 169 -6.48 -12.72 5.72
C THR A 169 -7.58 -12.42 4.69
N PRO A 170 -7.76 -11.15 4.30
CA PRO A 170 -8.65 -10.79 3.20
C PRO A 170 -8.18 -11.35 1.84
N LEU A 171 -7.03 -12.04 1.79
CA LEU A 171 -6.55 -12.73 0.60
C LEU A 171 -7.30 -14.05 0.35
N ALA A 172 -7.97 -14.65 1.34
CA ALA A 172 -8.63 -15.95 1.19
C ALA A 172 -9.46 -16.08 -0.10
N SER A 173 -10.33 -15.10 -0.36
CA SER A 173 -11.22 -15.08 -1.53
C SER A 173 -10.50 -14.98 -2.87
N TYR A 174 -9.22 -14.58 -2.89
CA TYR A 174 -8.42 -14.49 -4.11
C TYR A 174 -7.78 -15.83 -4.50
N PHE A 175 -7.65 -16.75 -3.55
CA PHE A 175 -7.00 -18.04 -3.74
C PHE A 175 -8.00 -19.20 -3.88
N ASP A 176 -9.30 -18.96 -3.74
CA ASP A 176 -10.35 -19.97 -3.93
C ASP A 176 -10.27 -20.62 -5.32
N ASP A 177 -10.08 -19.82 -6.37
CA ASP A 177 -9.93 -20.30 -7.76
C ASP A 177 -8.58 -21.00 -8.03
N CYS A 178 -7.63 -20.88 -7.09
CA CYS A 178 -6.27 -21.41 -7.21
C CYS A 178 -6.04 -22.72 -6.45
N MET A 179 -7.06 -23.23 -5.74
CA MET A 179 -6.95 -24.43 -4.89
C MET A 179 -6.55 -25.71 -5.63
N THR A 180 -6.72 -25.76 -6.95
CA THR A 180 -6.37 -26.91 -7.81
C THR A 180 -4.95 -26.85 -8.37
N ILE A 181 -4.24 -25.74 -8.14
CA ILE A 181 -2.90 -25.50 -8.68
C ILE A 181 -1.86 -26.12 -7.73
N ASN A 182 -0.86 -26.83 -8.27
CA ASN A 182 0.28 -27.33 -7.48
C ASN A 182 1.31 -26.21 -7.26
N LEU A 183 1.98 -26.21 -6.10
CA LEU A 183 3.09 -25.28 -5.82
C LEU A 183 4.36 -25.70 -6.57
N ASP A 184 4.43 -25.35 -7.86
CA ASP A 184 5.65 -25.45 -8.67
C ASP A 184 6.07 -24.06 -9.15
N GLU A 185 7.35 -23.89 -9.51
CA GLU A 185 7.94 -22.61 -9.92
C GLU A 185 7.17 -21.94 -11.09
N LEU A 186 6.72 -22.76 -12.06
CA LEU A 186 5.88 -22.33 -13.19
C LEU A 186 4.45 -21.92 -12.77
N ASN A 187 3.95 -22.51 -11.68
CA ASN A 187 2.62 -22.28 -11.15
C ASN A 187 2.56 -21.10 -10.20
N ILE A 188 3.67 -20.72 -9.54
CA ILE A 188 3.74 -19.51 -8.70
C ILE A 188 3.55 -18.25 -9.54
N GLU A 189 4.11 -18.21 -10.75
CA GLU A 189 3.91 -17.07 -11.65
C GLU A 189 2.52 -17.05 -12.29
N LEU A 190 1.92 -18.23 -12.51
CA LEU A 190 0.51 -18.34 -12.89
C LEU A 190 -0.41 -17.86 -11.76
N LEU A 191 -0.08 -18.23 -10.51
CA LEU A 191 -0.77 -17.80 -9.29
C LEU A 191 -0.72 -16.27 -9.17
N ARG A 192 0.45 -15.67 -9.37
CA ARG A 192 0.63 -14.21 -9.46
C ARG A 192 -0.38 -13.62 -10.44
N ASN A 193 -0.36 -14.06 -11.69
CA ASN A 193 -1.23 -13.49 -12.74
C ASN A 193 -2.73 -13.66 -12.45
N THR A 194 -3.15 -14.81 -11.92
CA THR A 194 -4.55 -15.06 -11.55
C THR A 194 -4.98 -14.17 -10.39
N VAL A 195 -4.20 -14.12 -9.33
CA VAL A 195 -4.50 -13.33 -8.13
C VAL A 195 -4.49 -11.84 -8.45
N TYR A 196 -3.54 -11.34 -9.26
CA TYR A 196 -3.51 -9.95 -9.71
C TYR A 196 -4.68 -9.59 -10.62
N LYS A 197 -5.17 -10.52 -11.45
CA LYS A 197 -6.35 -10.30 -12.30
C LYS A 197 -7.61 -10.09 -11.45
N VAL A 198 -7.81 -10.93 -10.42
CA VAL A 198 -8.92 -10.78 -9.46
C VAL A 198 -8.74 -9.51 -8.62
N GLY A 199 -7.52 -9.24 -8.14
CA GLY A 199 -7.10 -8.03 -7.45
C GLY A 199 -7.47 -6.75 -8.20
N THR A 200 -7.08 -6.68 -9.47
CA THR A 200 -7.35 -5.54 -10.36
C THR A 200 -8.84 -5.35 -10.62
N SER A 201 -9.60 -6.44 -10.65
CA SER A 201 -11.05 -6.38 -10.88
C SER A 201 -11.76 -5.81 -9.65
N ASN A 202 -11.40 -6.28 -8.45
CA ASN A 202 -11.95 -5.79 -7.19
C ASN A 202 -11.55 -4.33 -6.92
N THR A 203 -10.27 -3.97 -7.11
CA THR A 203 -9.81 -2.59 -6.94
C THR A 203 -10.48 -1.64 -7.94
N LYS A 204 -10.75 -2.06 -9.18
CA LYS A 204 -11.51 -1.27 -10.14
C LYS A 204 -12.94 -1.03 -9.68
N LEU A 205 -13.64 -2.07 -9.22
CA LEU A 205 -15.02 -1.96 -8.73
C LEU A 205 -15.12 -0.99 -7.54
N LEU A 206 -14.22 -1.15 -6.56
CA LEU A 206 -14.14 -0.26 -5.41
C LEU A 206 -13.68 1.14 -5.78
N TRP A 207 -12.76 1.27 -6.74
CA TRP A 207 -12.41 2.58 -7.26
C TRP A 207 -13.62 3.26 -7.88
N PHE A 208 -14.48 2.57 -8.63
CA PHE A 208 -15.71 3.18 -9.15
C PHE A 208 -16.66 3.60 -8.03
N GLU A 209 -16.83 2.77 -7.01
CA GLU A 209 -17.68 3.06 -5.85
C GLU A 209 -17.16 4.24 -5.01
N VAL A 210 -15.86 4.25 -4.70
CA VAL A 210 -15.19 5.31 -3.94
C VAL A 210 -15.05 6.58 -4.78
N LYS A 211 -14.75 6.48 -6.07
CA LYS A 211 -14.63 7.65 -6.96
C LYS A 211 -15.90 8.49 -6.93
N GLU A 212 -17.10 7.90 -7.02
CA GLU A 212 -18.36 8.64 -6.90
C GLU A 212 -18.45 9.48 -5.61
N HIS A 213 -17.94 8.96 -4.48
CA HIS A 213 -17.91 9.67 -3.20
C HIS A 213 -16.80 10.74 -3.08
N PHE A 214 -15.72 10.62 -3.85
CA PHE A 214 -14.50 11.45 -3.70
C PHE A 214 -14.13 12.29 -4.95
N VAL A 215 -14.86 12.21 -6.06
CA VAL A 215 -14.65 12.97 -7.33
C VAL A 215 -14.58 14.49 -7.14
N LYS A 216 -15.14 15.03 -6.05
CA LYS A 216 -15.13 16.46 -5.75
C LYS A 216 -13.89 16.94 -5.00
N LEU A 217 -13.05 16.03 -4.50
CA LEU A 217 -11.71 16.38 -4.03
C LEU A 217 -10.83 16.65 -5.25
N ARG A 218 -10.82 17.90 -5.72
CA ARG A 218 -9.77 18.39 -6.61
C ARG A 218 -8.43 18.28 -5.88
N TRP A 219 -7.69 17.22 -6.18
CA TRP A 219 -6.27 17.05 -5.82
C TRP A 219 -5.37 17.91 -6.71
N VAL A 220 -5.73 19.17 -6.90
CA VAL A 220 -4.88 20.15 -7.57
C VAL A 220 -3.99 20.74 -6.49
N ARG A 221 -2.66 20.67 -6.65
CA ARG A 221 -1.74 21.45 -5.80
C ARG A 221 -2.25 22.90 -5.79
N PRO A 222 -2.43 23.54 -4.62
CA PRO A 222 -2.61 24.98 -4.62
C PRO A 222 -1.37 25.57 -5.32
N THR A 223 -1.58 26.21 -6.47
CA THR A 223 -0.58 27.03 -7.16
C THR A 223 -0.21 28.21 -6.28
#